data_AF-A0A2W7TU28-F1
#
_entry.id   AF-A0A2W7TU28-F1
#
_cell.length_a   1.000
_cell.length_b   1.000
_cell.length_c   1.000
_cell.angle_alpha   90.00
_cell.angle_beta   90.00
_cell.angle_gamma   90.00
#
_symmetry.space_group_name_H-M   'P 1'
#
loop_
_entity.id
_entity.type
_entity.pdbx_description
1 polymer ?
#
loop_
_entity_poly.entity_id
_entity_poly.type
_entity_poly.pdbx_seq_one_letter_code
_entity_poly.pdbx_strand_id
1 'polypeptide(L)'
;MKNTQLSNLKLVLSGLLIVNVPVLIVIFSSIYFLSEFTKFNFTELVIISCSIGWIFWEFASRYWIKWSLSRAVEKERLLKIGISSLVLWKSDIKKIEKIHSKLKEETKYGS
;
A
#
# COMPACT_ATOMS: atom_id res chain seq x y z
N MET A 1 -29.43 4.37 3.38
CA MET A 1 -28.27 4.31 2.46
C MET A 1 -27.80 2.86 2.36
N LYS A 2 -27.87 2.23 1.17
CA LYS A 2 -27.40 0.85 0.98
C LYS A 2 -25.88 0.82 1.15
N ASN A 3 -25.42 0.20 2.25
CA ASN A 3 -24.03 -0.09 2.51
C ASN A 3 -23.57 -1.17 1.52
N THR A 4 -23.26 -0.78 0.28
CA THR A 4 -22.78 -1.73 -0.73
C THR A 4 -21.40 -2.19 -0.30
N GLN A 5 -21.34 -3.36 0.33
CA GLN A 5 -20.09 -4.10 0.56
C GLN A 5 -19.23 -3.98 -0.69
N LEU A 6 -18.03 -3.42 -0.54
CA LEU A 6 -17.12 -3.22 -1.67
C LEU A 6 -16.88 -4.60 -2.31
N SER A 7 -17.13 -4.74 -3.61
CA SER A 7 -16.87 -6.01 -4.31
C SER A 7 -15.40 -6.38 -4.18
N ASN A 8 -15.10 -7.68 -4.03
CA ASN A 8 -13.73 -8.19 -3.94
C ASN A 8 -12.85 -7.65 -5.08
N LEU A 9 -13.39 -7.61 -6.29
CA LEU A 9 -12.70 -7.09 -7.47
C LEU A 9 -12.33 -5.61 -7.31
N LYS A 10 -13.25 -4.78 -6.79
CA LYS A 10 -12.97 -3.36 -6.55
C LYS A 10 -11.85 -3.19 -5.54
N LEU A 11 -11.81 -4.02 -4.50
CA LEU A 11 -10.78 -3.92 -3.46
C LEU A 11 -9.40 -4.36 -3.97
N VAL A 12 -9.34 -5.42 -4.79
CA VAL A 12 -8.11 -5.85 -5.48
C VAL A 12 -7.62 -4.76 -6.43
N LEU A 13 -8.50 -4.23 -7.28
CA LEU A 13 -8.18 -3.14 -8.22
C LEU A 13 -7.69 -1.90 -7.48
N SER A 14 -8.35 -1.53 -6.37
CA SER A 14 -7.91 -0.42 -5.53
C SER A 14 -6.51 -0.65 -4.95
N GLY A 15 -6.19 -1.86 -4.48
CA GLY A 15 -4.82 -2.17 -4.01
C GLY A 15 -3.77 -2.00 -5.10
N LEU A 16 -4.05 -2.54 -6.29
CA LEU A 16 -3.14 -2.45 -7.42
C LEU A 16 -2.94 -1.00 -7.92
N LEU A 17 -4.01 -0.22 -7.98
CA LEU A 17 -3.97 1.18 -8.43
C LEU A 17 -3.42 2.15 -7.38
N ILE A 18 -3.70 1.94 -6.09
CA ILE A 18 -3.29 2.87 -5.03
C ILE A 18 -1.86 2.58 -4.57
N VAL A 19 -1.42 1.32 -4.63
CA VAL A 19 -0.10 0.92 -4.12
C VAL A 19 0.85 0.60 -5.26
N ASN A 20 0.53 -0.39 -6.09
CA ASN A 20 1.50 -0.92 -7.04
C ASN A 20 1.83 0.07 -8.16
N VAL A 21 0.82 0.74 -8.74
CA VAL A 21 1.05 1.71 -9.82
C VAL A 21 1.93 2.89 -9.35
N PRO A 22 1.63 3.58 -8.22
CA PRO A 22 2.50 4.63 -7.70
C PRO A 22 3.93 4.14 -7.38
N VAL A 23 4.07 2.95 -6.80
CA VAL A 23 5.39 2.37 -6.51
C VAL A 23 6.20 2.15 -7.78
N LEU A 24 5.57 1.61 -8.84
CA LEU A 24 6.23 1.45 -10.13
C LEU A 24 6.65 2.79 -10.74
N ILE A 25 5.78 3.80 -10.67
CA ILE A 25 6.10 5.15 -11.14
C ILE A 25 7.33 5.69 -10.39
N VAL A 26 7.39 5.52 -9.07
CA VAL A 26 8.53 5.94 -8.25
C VAL A 26 9.81 5.19 -8.63
N ILE A 27 9.74 3.89 -8.89
CA ILE A 27 10.90 3.10 -9.31
C ILE A 27 11.41 3.56 -10.68
N PHE A 28 10.52 3.67 -11.67
CA PHE A 28 10.92 4.07 -13.03
C PHE A 28 11.42 5.52 -13.07
N SER A 29 10.76 6.44 -12.36
CA SER A 29 11.23 7.82 -12.27
C SER A 29 12.58 7.89 -11.57
N SER A 30 12.80 7.12 -10.50
CA SER A 30 14.09 7.06 -9.82
C SER A 30 15.19 6.52 -10.74
N ILE A 31 14.94 5.46 -11.52
CA ILE A 31 15.92 4.96 -12.49
C ILE A 31 16.28 6.05 -13.50
N TYR A 32 15.28 6.72 -14.06
CA TYR A 32 15.48 7.80 -15.03
C TYR A 32 16.26 8.98 -14.44
N PHE A 33 15.90 9.44 -13.24
CA PHE A 33 16.62 10.53 -12.58
C PHE A 33 18.05 10.10 -12.21
N LEU A 34 18.24 8.94 -11.60
CA LEU A 34 19.59 8.50 -11.23
C LEU A 34 20.47 8.25 -12.46
N SER A 35 19.93 7.79 -13.59
CA SER A 35 20.75 7.60 -14.81
C SER A 35 21.31 8.93 -15.32
N GLU A 36 20.55 10.02 -15.23
CA GLU A 36 21.00 11.30 -15.78
C GLU A 36 21.93 12.06 -14.83
N PHE A 37 21.78 11.86 -13.52
CA PHE A 37 22.55 12.61 -12.51
C PHE A 37 23.77 11.85 -11.97
N THR A 38 23.91 10.55 -12.28
CA THR A 38 24.99 9.72 -11.72
C THR A 38 25.66 8.87 -12.80
N LYS A 39 26.88 8.40 -12.53
CA LYS A 39 27.61 7.47 -13.41
C LYS A 39 27.49 6.02 -12.93
N PHE A 40 26.44 5.70 -12.19
CA PHE A 40 26.23 4.37 -11.65
C PHE A 40 25.98 3.35 -12.76
N ASN A 41 26.40 2.12 -12.52
CA ASN A 41 26.09 1.01 -13.41
C ASN A 41 24.60 0.68 -13.33
N PHE A 42 24.04 0.08 -14.37
CA PHE A 42 22.61 -0.28 -14.41
C PHE A 42 22.17 -1.10 -13.18
N THR A 43 23.02 -2.03 -12.72
CA THR A 43 22.76 -2.83 -11.52
C THR A 43 22.62 -1.96 -10.26
N GLU A 44 23.50 -0.97 -10.08
CA GLU A 44 23.47 -0.05 -8.93
C GLU A 44 22.22 0.84 -8.98
N LEU A 45 21.87 1.37 -10.17
CA LEU A 45 20.66 2.16 -10.39
C LEU A 45 19.40 1.40 -10.01
N VAL A 46 19.30 0.12 -10.41
CA VAL A 46 18.17 -0.74 -10.09
C VAL A 46 18.10 -1.02 -8.59
N ILE A 47 19.22 -1.33 -7.93
CA ILE A 47 19.24 -1.59 -6.48
C ILE A 47 18.76 -0.37 -5.68
N ILE A 48 19.28 0.82 -6.01
CA ILE A 48 18.92 2.05 -5.33
C ILE A 48 17.44 2.38 -5.59
N SER A 49 16.98 2.29 -6.84
CA SER A 49 15.61 2.60 -7.21
C SER A 49 14.60 1.62 -6.60
N CYS A 50 14.93 0.33 -6.55
CA CYS A 50 14.13 -0.66 -5.84
C CYS A 50 14.07 -0.39 -4.33
N SER A 51 15.16 0.08 -3.72
CA SER A 51 15.19 0.45 -2.30
C SER A 51 14.26 1.63 -2.02
N ILE A 52 14.27 2.66 -2.87
CA ILE A 52 13.34 3.80 -2.80
C ILE A 52 11.89 3.32 -2.97
N GLY A 53 11.63 2.49 -3.98
CA GLY A 53 10.32 1.89 -4.24
C GLY A 53 9.80 1.09 -3.05
N TRP A 54 10.66 0.33 -2.38
CA TRP A 54 10.31 -0.46 -1.19
C TRP A 54 9.89 0.43 -0.02
N ILE A 55 10.64 1.51 0.25
CA ILE A 55 10.28 2.48 1.29
C ILE A 55 8.92 3.12 0.97
N PHE A 56 8.70 3.50 -0.28
CA PHE A 56 7.44 4.10 -0.71
C PHE A 56 6.26 3.10 -0.63
N TRP A 57 6.49 1.84 -0.97
CA TRP A 57 5.50 0.77 -0.85
C TRP A 57 5.03 0.59 0.60
N GLU A 58 5.93 0.69 1.58
CA GLU A 58 5.57 0.60 2.99
C GLU A 58 4.62 1.74 3.42
N PHE A 59 4.79 2.94 2.86
CA PHE A 59 3.89 4.06 3.09
C PHE A 59 2.54 3.89 2.38
N ALA A 60 2.56 3.54 1.10
CA ALA A 60 1.37 3.37 0.27
C ALA A 60 0.48 2.22 0.80
N SER A 61 1.08 1.11 1.23
CA SER A 61 0.35 -0.01 1.85
C SER A 61 -0.38 0.41 3.13
N ARG A 62 0.22 1.25 3.98
CA ARG A 62 -0.45 1.80 5.19
C ARG A 62 -1.64 2.67 4.83
N TYR A 63 -1.48 3.53 3.83
CA TYR A 63 -2.56 4.38 3.34
C TYR A 63 -3.73 3.54 2.82
N TRP A 64 -3.44 2.52 2.02
CA TRP A 64 -4.46 1.61 1.49
C TRP A 64 -5.17 0.80 2.58
N ILE A 65 -4.44 0.31 3.61
CA ILE A 65 -5.05 -0.33 4.78
C ILE A 65 -6.01 0.65 5.48
N LYS A 66 -5.57 1.88 5.77
CA LYS A 66 -6.38 2.91 6.44
C LYS A 66 -7.65 3.21 5.64
N TRP A 67 -7.51 3.39 4.33
CA TRP A 67 -8.63 3.64 3.40
C TRP A 67 -9.61 2.46 3.33
N SER A 68 -9.11 1.22 3.40
CA SER A 68 -9.97 0.04 3.37
C SER A 68 -10.74 -0.13 4.69
N LEU A 69 -10.08 0.08 5.83
CA LEU A 69 -10.71 -0.03 7.14
C LEU A 69 -11.76 1.07 7.38
N SER A 70 -11.56 2.28 6.88
CA SER A 70 -12.57 3.36 6.98
C SER A 70 -13.84 3.08 6.19
N ARG A 71 -13.80 2.13 5.24
CA ARG A 71 -14.96 1.64 4.47
C ARG A 71 -15.59 0.38 5.06
N ALA A 72 -15.32 0.11 6.35
CA ALA A 72 -15.84 -1.04 7.09
C ALA A 72 -15.48 -2.40 6.46
N VAL A 73 -14.30 -2.50 5.84
CA VAL A 73 -13.79 -3.77 5.32
C VAL A 73 -13.24 -4.60 6.48
N GLU A 74 -13.67 -5.85 6.58
CA GLU A 74 -13.19 -6.79 7.60
C GLU A 74 -11.68 -7.05 7.48
N LYS A 75 -11.00 -7.14 8.63
CA LYS A 75 -9.53 -7.27 8.72
C LYS A 75 -9.00 -8.52 8.00
N GLU A 76 -9.66 -9.66 8.18
CA GLU A 76 -9.28 -10.94 7.56
C GLU A 76 -9.44 -10.90 6.04
N ARG A 77 -10.55 -10.31 5.59
CA ARG A 77 -10.83 -10.09 4.16
C ARG A 77 -9.82 -9.14 3.54
N LEU A 78 -9.46 -8.06 4.24
CA LEU A 78 -8.42 -7.12 3.82
C LEU A 78 -7.07 -7.81 3.68
N LEU A 79 -6.68 -8.64 4.65
CA LEU A 79 -5.42 -9.39 4.60
C LEU A 79 -5.39 -10.36 3.41
N LYS A 80 -6.46 -11.14 3.22
CA LYS A 80 -6.56 -12.09 2.09
C LYS A 80 -6.43 -11.39 0.74
N ILE A 81 -7.10 -10.24 0.60
CA ILE A 81 -7.05 -9.45 -0.64
C ILE A 81 -5.69 -8.80 -0.81
N GLY A 82 -5.12 -8.21 0.24
CA GLY A 82 -3.81 -7.57 0.20
C GLY A 82 -2.69 -8.54 -0.17
N ILE A 83 -2.75 -9.78 0.31
CA ILE A 83 -1.83 -10.84 -0.12
C ILE A 83 -2.04 -11.18 -1.60
N SER A 84 -3.30 -11.32 -2.03
CA SER A 84 -3.63 -11.66 -3.43
C SER A 84 -3.22 -10.56 -4.41
N SER A 85 -3.25 -9.29 -4.00
CA SER A 85 -2.81 -8.15 -4.82
C SER A 85 -1.33 -7.81 -4.66
N LEU A 86 -0.56 -8.61 -3.92
CA LEU A 86 0.86 -8.37 -3.61
C LEU A 86 1.12 -7.03 -2.90
N VAL A 87 0.12 -6.54 -2.16
CA VAL A 87 0.18 -5.29 -1.40
C VAL A 87 0.53 -5.54 0.07
N LEU A 88 0.27 -6.75 0.58
CA LEU A 88 0.54 -7.13 1.97
C LEU A 88 1.16 -8.52 2.04
N TRP A 89 1.86 -8.76 3.15
CA TRP A 89 2.38 -10.06 3.53
C TRP A 89 1.54 -10.68 4.66
N LYS A 90 1.67 -11.99 4.87
CA LYS A 90 1.00 -12.68 6.00
C LYS A 90 1.38 -12.06 7.36
N SER A 91 2.58 -11.52 7.48
CA SER A 91 3.09 -10.85 8.68
C SER A 91 2.42 -9.50 8.96
N ASP A 92 1.73 -8.88 7.98
CA ASP A 92 1.13 -7.57 8.12
C ASP A 92 -0.19 -7.56 8.92
N ILE A 93 -0.64 -8.70 9.43
CA ILE A 93 -1.85 -8.75 10.27
C ILE A 93 -1.75 -7.84 11.50
N LYS A 94 -0.59 -7.79 12.16
CA LYS A 94 -0.32 -6.89 13.29
C LYS A 94 -0.39 -5.41 12.90
N LYS A 95 0.04 -5.09 11.67
CA LYS A 95 -0.02 -3.75 11.09
C LYS A 95 -1.47 -3.33 10.85
N ILE A 96 -2.30 -4.23 10.32
CA ILE A 96 -3.74 -3.99 10.13
C ILE A 96 -4.43 -3.76 11.48
N GLU A 97 -4.16 -4.60 12.49
CA GLU A 97 -4.75 -4.48 13.83
C GLU A 97 -4.40 -3.15 14.50
N LYS A 98 -3.13 -2.76 14.44
CA LYS A 98 -2.66 -1.48 14.99
C LYS A 98 -3.31 -0.27 14.31
N ILE A 99 -3.50 -0.33 12.99
CA ILE A 99 -4.17 0.76 12.26
C ILE A 99 -5.66 0.79 12.60
N HIS A 100 -6.30 -0.37 12.74
CA HIS A 100 -7.71 -0.47 13.10
C HIS A 100 -8.00 0.06 14.52
N SER A 101 -7.16 -0.29 15.50
CA SER A 101 -7.30 0.23 16.87
C SER A 101 -7.15 1.75 16.91
N LYS A 102 -6.13 2.27 16.22
CA LYS A 102 -5.89 3.72 16.13
C LYS A 102 -7.05 4.47 15.48
N LEU A 103 -7.62 3.92 14.40
CA LEU A 103 -8.82 4.48 13.77
C LEU A 103 -10.02 4.52 14.73
N LYS A 104 -10.22 3.46 15.52
CA LYS A 104 -11.31 3.39 16.49
C LYS A 104 -11.16 4.43 17.61
N GLU A 105 -9.94 4.69 18.06
CA GLU A 105 -9.62 5.75 19.03
C GLU A 105 -9.88 7.14 18.44
N GLU A 106 -9.40 7.43 17.22
CA GLU A 106 -9.64 8.70 16.52
C GLU A 106 -11.15 8.99 16.35
N THR A 107 -11.97 7.94 16.15
CA THR A 107 -13.43 8.09 15.99
C THR A 107 -14.15 8.27 17.34
N LYS A 108 -13.57 7.80 18.46
CA LYS A 108 -14.20 7.85 19.79
C LYS A 108 -14.02 9.20 20.49
N TYR A 109 -12.96 9.94 20.14
CA TYR A 109 -12.66 11.27 20.70
C TYR A 109 -12.97 12.43 19.74
N GLY A 110 -13.53 12.13 18.56
CA GLY A 110 -13.88 13.11 17.53
C GLY A 110 -15.38 13.39 17.38
N SER A 111 -16.21 12.96 18.33
CA SER A 111 -17.66 13.24 18.40
C SER A 111 -17.98 14.20 19.53
#